data_AF-A0A2N1QMK7-F1
#
_entry.id   AF-A0A2N1QMK7-F1
#
_cell.length_a   1.000
_cell.length_b   1.000
_cell.length_c   1.000
_cell.angle_alpha   90.00
_cell.angle_beta   90.00
_cell.angle_gamma   90.00
#
_symmetry.space_group_name_H-M   'P 1'
#
loop_
_entity.id
_entity.type
_entity.pdbx_description
1 polymer ?
#
loop_
_entity_poly.entity_id
_entity_poly.type
_entity_poly.pdbx_seq_one_letter_code
_entity_poly.pdbx_strand_id
1 'polypeptide(L)'
;MKQNTTGTAITLRTREQQMAESAYQCIEKRADGKRSDEYLSFANSFPSLIHSCGLVQAIAFAKAKGKNDTLEDLAKVLDIPLEELTVNARTKSLSSYMLLSRETLMAAGWLKRYAQALYKNSTEEEKSDDTMLP
;
A
#
# COMPACT_ATOMS: atom_id res chain seq x y z
N MET A 1 -27.79 -21.60 36.84
CA MET A 1 -27.35 -20.31 36.23
C MET A 1 -25.92 -20.46 35.72
N LYS A 2 -25.71 -20.42 34.40
CA LYS A 2 -24.37 -20.37 33.79
C LYS A 2 -24.11 -18.92 33.37
N GLN A 3 -23.11 -18.28 33.96
CA GLN A 3 -22.65 -16.95 33.59
C GLN A 3 -21.88 -17.08 32.27
N ASN A 4 -22.37 -16.45 31.20
CA ASN A 4 -21.64 -16.28 29.94
C ASN A 4 -20.80 -15.01 30.03
N THR A 5 -19.49 -15.15 30.23
CA THR A 5 -18.55 -14.04 30.12
C THR A 5 -17.96 -14.05 28.71
N THR A 6 -18.62 -13.38 27.77
CA THR A 6 -18.02 -13.06 26.47
C THR A 6 -17.07 -11.90 26.67
N GLY A 7 -15.86 -12.19 27.15
CA GLY A 7 -14.78 -11.21 27.14
C GLY A 7 -14.34 -11.00 25.69
N THR A 8 -14.66 -9.85 25.11
CA THR A 8 -14.04 -9.40 23.85
C THR A 8 -12.54 -9.36 24.08
N ALA A 9 -11.81 -10.35 23.55
CA ALA A 9 -10.35 -10.35 23.59
C ALA A 9 -9.86 -9.13 22.81
N ILE A 10 -9.25 -8.16 23.51
CA ILE A 10 -8.61 -7.03 22.85
C ILE A 10 -7.43 -7.59 22.05
N THR A 11 -7.59 -7.70 20.73
CA THR A 11 -6.50 -8.12 19.84
C THR A 11 -5.51 -6.97 19.73
N LEU A 12 -4.48 -6.99 20.57
CA LEU A 12 -3.33 -6.08 20.47
C LEU A 12 -2.57 -6.39 19.17
N ARG A 13 -2.74 -5.52 18.16
CA ARG A 13 -1.98 -5.57 16.90
C ARG A 13 -0.95 -4.46 16.88
N THR A 14 0.23 -4.76 16.35
CA THR A 14 1.24 -3.72 16.09
C THR A 14 0.80 -2.85 14.91
N ARG A 15 1.31 -1.63 14.83
CA ARG A 15 1.03 -0.75 13.69
C ARG A 15 1.49 -1.37 12.36
N GLU A 16 2.60 -2.08 12.36
CA GLU A 16 3.07 -2.77 11.15
C GLU A 16 2.12 -3.89 10.71
N GLN A 17 1.53 -4.63 11.66
CA GLN A 17 0.51 -5.64 11.33
C GLN A 17 -0.74 -5.00 10.71
N GLN A 18 -1.19 -3.88 11.27
CA GLN A 18 -2.33 -3.12 10.71
C GLN A 18 -2.03 -2.62 9.29
N MET A 19 -0.83 -2.06 9.08
CA MET A 19 -0.37 -1.61 7.75
C MET A 19 -0.30 -2.77 6.76
N ALA A 20 0.26 -3.91 7.15
CA ALA A 20 0.38 -5.08 6.30
C ALA A 20 -1.00 -5.59 5.86
N GLU A 21 -1.93 -5.74 6.79
CA GLU A 21 -3.29 -6.20 6.50
C GLU A 21 -4.05 -5.23 5.59
N SER A 22 -3.99 -3.92 5.88
CA SER A 22 -4.61 -2.90 5.04
C SER A 22 -4.00 -2.88 3.63
N ALA A 23 -2.68 -3.02 3.53
CA ALA A 23 -1.97 -3.05 2.24
C ALA A 23 -2.35 -4.29 1.43
N TYR A 24 -2.44 -5.46 2.05
CA TYR A 24 -2.89 -6.69 1.40
C TYR A 24 -4.27 -6.50 0.79
N GLN A 25 -5.25 -6.02 1.57
CA GLN A 25 -6.62 -5.79 1.08
C GLN A 25 -6.68 -4.81 -0.08
N CYS A 26 -5.85 -3.76 -0.08
CA CYS A 26 -5.79 -2.82 -1.19
C CYS A 26 -5.23 -3.47 -2.45
N ILE A 27 -4.10 -4.18 -2.33
CA ILE A 27 -3.43 -4.84 -3.45
C ILE A 27 -4.32 -5.95 -4.05
N GLU A 28 -4.90 -6.81 -3.21
CA GLU A 28 -5.83 -7.88 -3.63
C GLU A 28 -6.99 -7.32 -4.46
N LYS A 29 -7.67 -6.28 -3.95
CA LYS A 29 -8.79 -5.64 -4.65
C LYS A 29 -8.39 -5.05 -6.02
N ARG A 30 -7.17 -4.55 -6.17
CA ARG A 30 -6.69 -3.90 -7.40
C ARG A 30 -6.11 -4.90 -8.40
N ALA A 31 -5.63 -6.05 -7.93
CA ALA A 31 -5.05 -7.10 -8.76
C ALA A 31 -6.08 -7.75 -9.70
N ASP A 32 -7.36 -7.79 -9.31
CA ASP A 32 -8.44 -8.34 -10.14
C ASP A 32 -8.99 -7.36 -11.20
N GLY A 33 -8.42 -6.15 -11.30
CA GLY A 33 -8.91 -5.08 -12.17
C GLY A 33 -8.29 -5.04 -13.57
N LYS A 34 -8.99 -4.45 -14.54
CA LYS A 34 -8.52 -4.25 -15.95
C LYS A 34 -7.20 -3.47 -16.12
N ARG A 35 -6.67 -2.84 -15.06
CA ARG A 35 -5.41 -2.07 -15.05
C ARG A 35 -4.45 -2.53 -13.95
N SER A 36 -4.60 -3.78 -13.51
CA SER A 36 -3.83 -4.37 -12.42
C SER A 36 -2.32 -4.25 -12.65
N ASP A 37 -1.80 -4.63 -13.82
CA ASP A 37 -0.36 -4.59 -14.11
C ASP A 37 0.25 -3.20 -13.96
N GLU A 38 -0.44 -2.18 -14.50
CA GLU A 38 -0.01 -0.80 -14.44
C GLU A 38 0.01 -0.29 -12.99
N TYR A 39 -1.00 -0.66 -12.20
CA TYR A 39 -1.10 -0.32 -10.79
C TYR A 39 -0.01 -1.05 -9.97
N LEU A 40 0.14 -2.36 -10.12
CA LEU A 40 1.11 -3.19 -9.41
C LEU A 40 2.55 -2.74 -9.71
N SER A 41 2.85 -2.44 -10.97
CA SER A 41 4.15 -1.89 -11.38
C SER A 41 4.44 -0.53 -10.72
N PHE A 42 3.44 0.35 -10.64
CA PHE A 42 3.61 1.64 -9.97
C PHE A 42 3.75 1.48 -8.44
N ALA A 43 2.91 0.67 -7.80
CA ALA A 43 3.01 0.37 -6.37
C ALA A 43 4.37 -0.25 -5.99
N ASN A 44 4.94 -1.10 -6.86
CA ASN A 44 6.26 -1.70 -6.67
C ASN A 44 7.41 -0.66 -6.72
N SER A 45 7.29 0.37 -7.56
CA SER A 45 8.32 1.40 -7.75
C SER A 45 8.16 2.62 -6.82
N PHE A 46 6.96 2.85 -6.27
CA PHE A 46 6.65 4.02 -5.47
C PHE A 46 7.54 4.22 -4.22
N PRO A 47 7.91 3.19 -3.44
CA PRO A 47 8.84 3.36 -2.31
C PRO A 47 10.19 3.95 -2.73
N SER A 48 10.70 3.55 -3.89
CA SER A 48 11.95 4.09 -4.43
C SER A 48 11.80 5.56 -4.80
N LEU A 49 10.66 5.98 -5.36
CA LEU A 49 10.38 7.39 -5.64
C LEU A 49 10.40 8.23 -4.35
N ILE A 50 9.73 7.78 -3.28
CA ILE A 50 9.76 8.47 -1.97
C ILE A 50 11.20 8.59 -1.47
N HIS A 51 11.99 7.53 -1.55
CA HIS A 51 13.38 7.54 -1.07
C HIS A 51 14.28 8.48 -1.89
N SER A 52 14.12 8.51 -3.22
CA SER A 52 14.99 9.28 -4.11
C SER A 52 14.69 10.77 -4.16
N CYS A 53 13.41 11.17 -4.13
CA CYS A 53 13.00 12.57 -4.29
C CYS A 53 12.20 13.13 -3.10
N GLY A 54 11.96 12.31 -2.07
CA GLY A 54 11.16 12.70 -0.91
C GLY A 54 9.66 12.61 -1.14
N LEU A 55 8.91 12.67 -0.04
CA LEU A 55 7.47 12.43 -0.02
C LEU A 55 6.68 13.45 -0.87
N VAL A 56 7.01 14.75 -0.77
CA VAL A 56 6.29 15.81 -1.49
C VAL A 56 6.36 15.61 -3.00
N GLN A 57 7.58 15.38 -3.51
CA GLN A 57 7.81 15.22 -4.95
C GLN A 57 7.21 13.91 -5.45
N ALA A 58 7.30 12.82 -4.67
CA ALA A 58 6.67 11.55 -5.01
C ALA A 58 5.14 11.67 -5.13
N ILE A 59 4.47 12.37 -4.19
CA ILE A 59 3.02 12.62 -4.26
C ILE A 59 2.68 13.46 -5.50
N ALA A 60 3.42 14.55 -5.75
CA ALA A 60 3.19 15.41 -6.89
C ALA A 60 3.35 14.65 -8.22
N PHE A 61 4.37 13.80 -8.32
CA PHE A 61 4.62 12.97 -9.49
C PHE A 61 3.50 11.94 -9.72
N ALA A 62 3.05 11.25 -8.67
CA ALA A 62 1.94 10.31 -8.76
C ALA A 62 0.65 11.00 -9.24
N LYS A 63 0.33 12.19 -8.71
CA LYS A 63 -0.82 13.00 -9.17
C LYS A 63 -0.68 13.38 -10.65
N ALA A 64 0.49 13.85 -11.08
CA ALA A 64 0.75 14.22 -12.47
C ALA A 64 0.64 13.02 -13.44
N LYS A 65 0.91 11.79 -12.95
CA LYS A 65 0.75 10.54 -13.72
C LYS A 65 -0.64 9.92 -13.61
N GLY A 66 -1.59 10.56 -12.91
CA GLY A 66 -2.95 10.04 -12.72
C GLY A 66 -3.02 8.79 -11.83
N LYS A 67 -2.03 8.58 -10.95
CA LYS A 67 -1.90 7.42 -10.05
C LYS A 67 -2.61 7.64 -8.72
N ASN A 68 -3.85 8.12 -8.78
CA ASN A 68 -4.63 8.46 -7.59
C ASN A 68 -4.98 7.21 -6.78
N ASP A 69 -5.19 6.08 -7.45
CA ASP A 69 -5.42 4.77 -6.83
C ASP A 69 -4.30 4.36 -5.86
N THR A 70 -3.03 4.48 -6.26
CA THR A 70 -1.90 4.19 -5.38
C THR A 70 -1.83 5.15 -4.20
N LEU A 71 -2.17 6.43 -4.41
CA LEU A 71 -2.18 7.42 -3.33
C LEU A 71 -3.34 7.21 -2.34
N GLU A 72 -4.52 6.84 -2.84
CA GLU A 72 -5.69 6.46 -2.02
C GLU A 72 -5.38 5.26 -1.14
N ASP A 73 -4.80 4.22 -1.74
CA ASP A 73 -4.47 2.98 -1.03
C ASP A 73 -3.35 3.23 -0.01
N LEU A 74 -2.36 4.07 -0.33
CA LEU A 74 -1.33 4.51 0.61
C LEU A 74 -1.89 5.28 1.81
N ALA A 75 -2.81 6.22 1.57
CA ALA A 75 -3.49 6.98 2.62
C ALA A 75 -4.31 6.04 3.52
N LYS A 76 -4.98 5.05 2.92
CA LYS A 76 -5.72 4.01 3.64
C LYS A 76 -4.81 3.13 4.50
N VAL A 77 -3.61 2.78 4.04
CA VAL A 77 -2.62 2.03 4.84
C VAL A 77 -2.08 2.86 6.00
N LEU A 78 -1.93 4.17 5.81
CA LEU A 78 -1.54 5.11 6.87
C LEU A 78 -2.66 5.43 7.86
N ASP A 79 -3.89 5.02 7.56
CA ASP A 79 -5.10 5.35 8.30
C ASP A 79 -5.32 6.88 8.44
N ILE A 80 -5.07 7.60 7.35
CA ILE A 80 -5.33 9.05 7.26
C ILE A 80 -6.02 9.40 5.93
N PRO A 81 -6.80 10.49 5.86
CA PRO A 81 -7.35 10.96 4.60
C PRO A 81 -6.27 11.34 3.58
N LEU A 82 -6.50 11.07 2.30
CA LEU A 82 -5.56 11.43 1.22
C LEU A 82 -5.28 12.94 1.14
N GLU A 83 -6.29 13.77 1.37
CA GLU A 83 -6.10 15.22 1.40
C GLU A 83 -5.18 15.61 2.56
N GLU A 84 -5.36 15.00 3.73
CA GLU A 84 -4.50 15.21 4.88
C GLU A 84 -3.07 14.78 4.61
N LEU A 85 -2.83 13.61 3.98
CA LEU A 85 -1.50 13.19 3.55
C LEU A 85 -0.83 14.25 2.65
N THR A 86 -1.57 14.76 1.67
CA THR A 86 -1.05 15.76 0.70
C THR A 86 -0.76 17.10 1.38
N VAL A 87 -1.63 17.56 2.27
CA VAL A 87 -1.45 18.82 3.00
C VAL A 87 -0.30 18.69 3.99
N ASN A 88 -0.31 17.64 4.82
CA ASN A 88 0.70 17.42 5.86
C ASN A 88 2.10 17.26 5.27
N ALA A 89 2.24 16.64 4.10
CA ALA A 89 3.52 16.52 3.42
C ALA A 89 4.14 17.91 3.08
N ARG A 90 3.31 18.95 2.88
CA ARG A 90 3.76 20.28 2.44
C ARG A 90 3.85 21.31 3.57
N THR A 91 3.05 21.17 4.62
CA THR A 91 2.83 22.25 5.60
C THR A 91 3.31 21.94 7.01
N LYS A 92 3.60 20.68 7.34
CA LYS A 92 4.07 20.30 8.68
C LYS A 92 5.51 20.76 8.92
N SER A 93 5.86 20.89 10.20
CA SER A 93 7.25 21.13 10.63
C SER A 93 8.17 20.00 10.16
N LEU A 94 9.48 20.26 10.09
CA LEU A 94 10.48 19.29 9.63
C LEU A 94 10.39 17.95 10.37
N SER A 95 10.27 17.96 11.71
CA SER A 95 10.18 16.73 12.50
C SER A 95 8.92 15.90 12.18
N SER A 96 7.77 16.57 12.04
CA SER A 96 6.52 15.92 11.67
C SER A 96 6.54 15.42 10.23
N TYR A 97 7.17 16.16 9.31
CA TYR A 97 7.41 15.71 7.94
C TYR A 97 8.31 14.47 7.89
N MET A 98 9.41 14.45 8.63
CA MET A 98 10.33 13.30 8.69
C MET A 98 9.63 12.05 9.25
N LEU A 99 8.78 12.22 10.27
CA LEU A 99 7.93 11.15 10.77
C LEU A 99 6.99 10.65 9.66
N LEU A 100 6.18 11.55 9.07
CA LEU A 100 5.23 11.20 8.02
C LEU A 100 5.92 10.52 6.82
N SER A 101 7.10 10.99 6.41
CA SER A 101 7.87 10.40 5.32
C SER A 101 8.33 8.98 5.65
N ARG A 102 8.79 8.72 6.89
CA ARG A 102 9.17 7.37 7.33
C ARG A 102 7.97 6.44 7.34
N GLU A 103 6.84 6.91 7.86
CA GLU A 103 5.61 6.13 7.93
C GLU A 103 5.05 5.81 6.55
N THR A 104 5.07 6.79 5.65
CA THR A 104 4.67 6.60 4.26
C THR A 104 5.58 5.61 3.54
N LEU A 105 6.88 5.65 3.80
CA LEU A 105 7.82 4.68 3.24
C LEU A 105 7.54 3.26 3.75
N MET A 106 7.18 3.09 5.03
CA MET A 106 6.77 1.79 5.57
C MET A 106 5.47 1.29 4.92
N ALA A 107 4.45 2.14 4.79
CA ALA A 107 3.19 1.83 4.14
C ALA A 107 3.39 1.41 2.66
N ALA A 108 4.15 2.22 1.91
CA ALA A 108 4.51 1.91 0.52
C ALA A 108 5.32 0.61 0.41
N GLY A 109 6.17 0.33 1.39
CA GLY A 109 6.92 -0.93 1.48
C GLY A 109 6.01 -2.16 1.57
N TRP A 110 4.92 -2.09 2.33
CA TRP A 110 3.92 -3.17 2.39
C TRP A 110 3.17 -3.33 1.07
N LEU A 111 2.71 -2.23 0.46
CA LEU A 111 2.08 -2.26 -0.87
C LEU A 111 3.01 -2.93 -1.90
N LYS A 112 4.29 -2.57 -1.91
CA LYS A 112 5.30 -3.19 -2.79
C LYS A 112 5.42 -4.69 -2.56
N ARG A 113 5.54 -5.15 -1.31
CA ARG A 113 5.71 -6.58 -0.99
C ARG A 113 4.55 -7.41 -1.55
N TYR A 114 3.32 -6.97 -1.34
CA TYR A 114 2.15 -7.67 -1.85
C TYR A 114 1.99 -7.52 -3.37
N ALA A 115 2.32 -6.36 -3.94
CA ALA A 115 2.30 -6.18 -5.38
C ALA A 115 3.26 -7.16 -6.09
N GLN A 116 4.47 -7.34 -5.54
CA GLN A 116 5.44 -8.32 -6.05
C GLN A 116 4.96 -9.76 -5.90
N ALA A 117 4.33 -10.10 -4.78
CA ALA A 117 3.82 -11.44 -4.53
C ALA A 117 2.72 -11.83 -5.54
N LEU A 118 1.74 -10.95 -5.76
CA LEU A 118 0.65 -11.21 -6.70
C LEU A 118 1.12 -11.19 -8.15
N TYR A 119 2.02 -10.27 -8.51
CA TYR A 119 2.59 -10.22 -9.86
C TYR A 119 3.33 -11.51 -10.21
N LYS A 120 4.12 -12.05 -9.27
CA LYS A 120 4.81 -13.33 -9.46
C LYS A 120 3.82 -14.49 -9.64
N ASN A 121 2.72 -14.51 -8.87
CA ASN A 121 1.71 -15.56 -8.99
C ASN A 121 1.05 -15.58 -10.39
N SER A 122 0.66 -14.42 -10.92
CA SER A 122 0.08 -14.32 -12.27
C SER A 122 1.03 -14.83 -13.37
N THR A 123 2.34 -14.57 -13.25
CA THR A 123 3.33 -15.02 -14.24
C THR A 123 3.66 -16.52 -14.16
N GLU A 124 3.46 -17.16 -13.01
CA GLU A 124 3.70 -18.60 -12.83
C GLU A 124 2.49 -19.43 -13.32
N GLU A 125 1.28 -18.92 -13.17
CA GLU A 125 0.06 -19.54 -13.69
C GLU A 125 0.03 -19.58 -15.23
N GLU A 126 0.37 -18.48 -15.92
CA GLU A 126 0.47 -18.46 -17.40
C GLU A 126 1.50 -19.46 -17.96
N LYS A 127 2.61 -19.70 -17.24
CA LYS A 127 3.63 -20.67 -17.68
C LYS A 127 3.20 -22.12 -17.53
N SER A 128 2.28 -22.42 -16.61
CA SER A 128 1.75 -23.78 -16.45
C SER A 128 0.76 -24.16 -17.56
N ASP A 129 0.00 -23.19 -18.08
CA ASP A 129 -1.00 -23.41 -19.13
C ASP A 129 -0.36 -23.66 -20.51
N ASP A 130 0.74 -22.96 -20.83
CA ASP A 130 1.48 -23.11 -22.10
C ASP A 130 2.26 -24.44 -22.23
N THR A 131 2.43 -25.20 -21.14
CA THR A 131 3.06 -26.53 -21.16
C THR A 131 2.08 -27.71 -21.34
N MET A 132 0.78 -27.45 -21.50
CA MET A 132 -0.26 -28.45 -21.75
C MET A 132 -0.81 -28.41 -23.19
N LEU A 133 0.07 -28.43 -24.20
CA LEU A 133 -0.31 -28.85 -25.54
C LEU A 133 0.53 -30.07 -25.99
N PRO A 134 -0.12 -31.12 -26.55
CA PRO A 134 0.48 -32.43 -26.83
C PRO A 134 1.51 -32.43 -27.97
#